data_AF-A0A419DKJ4-F1
#
_entry.id   AF-A0A419DKJ4-F1
#
_cell.length_a   1.000
_cell.length_b   1.000
_cell.length_c   1.000
_cell.angle_alpha   90.00
_cell.angle_beta   90.00
_cell.angle_gamma   90.00
#
_symmetry.space_group_name_H-M   'P 1'
#
loop_
_entity.id
_entity.type
_entity.pdbx_description
1 polymer ?
#
loop_
_entity_poly.entity_id
_entity_poly.type
_entity_poly.pdbx_seq_one_letter_code
_entity_poly.pdbx_strand_id
1 'polypeptide(L)'
;METVPVQQTELRTLYQEMHQRTTAKVWGVLALFLFVSSMIEQPLLALIIPFVYFVYDATVQHRRFQVVARYTTERSASRLFRLHVGVGLFQYGALAMLIFLTADRSATTFLLGLCLVVIPFYWLCRRVLTYRSKQIDPTYISETDIQQG
;
A
#
# COMPACT_ATOMS: atom_id res chain seq x y z
N MET A 1 -22.77 -26.33 15.17
CA MET A 1 -21.57 -25.64 15.70
C MET A 1 -20.52 -25.50 14.58
N GLU A 2 -20.94 -25.17 13.36
CA GLU A 2 -20.12 -25.14 12.12
C GLU A 2 -19.97 -23.73 11.52
N THR A 3 -20.56 -22.70 12.14
CA THR A 3 -20.62 -21.35 11.57
C THR A 3 -19.31 -20.57 11.68
N VAL A 4 -18.51 -20.84 12.72
CA VAL A 4 -17.23 -20.16 12.99
C VAL A 4 -16.14 -20.48 11.95
N PRO A 5 -15.91 -21.74 11.52
CA PRO A 5 -14.88 -22.04 10.52
C PRO A 5 -15.24 -21.50 9.12
N VAL A 6 -16.52 -21.47 8.75
CA VAL A 6 -16.97 -20.93 7.45
C VAL A 6 -16.74 -19.42 7.38
N GLN A 7 -17.08 -18.69 8.44
CA GLN A 7 -16.91 -17.24 8.52
C GLN A 7 -15.42 -16.82 8.50
N GLN A 8 -14.54 -17.60 9.12
CA GLN A 8 -13.08 -17.38 9.05
C GLN A 8 -12.51 -17.66 7.65
N THR A 9 -13.08 -18.64 6.92
CA THR A 9 -12.64 -18.99 5.56
C THR A 9 -13.06 -17.93 4.53
N GLU A 10 -14.26 -17.39 4.65
CA GLU A 10 -14.73 -16.26 3.82
C GLU A 10 -13.93 -14.97 4.10
N LEU A 11 -13.60 -14.70 5.35
CA LEU A 11 -12.78 -13.54 5.70
C LEU A 11 -11.35 -13.66 5.12
N ARG A 12 -10.79 -14.87 5.17
CA ARG A 12 -9.48 -15.21 4.61
C ARG A 12 -9.43 -15.02 3.09
N THR A 13 -10.43 -15.50 2.38
CA THR A 13 -10.54 -15.33 0.93
C THR A 13 -10.77 -13.87 0.53
N LEU A 14 -11.56 -13.12 1.33
CA LEU A 14 -11.71 -11.68 1.15
C LEU A 14 -10.39 -10.93 1.30
N TYR A 15 -9.61 -11.22 2.35
CA TYR A 15 -8.28 -10.65 2.53
C TYR A 15 -7.34 -10.99 1.36
N GLN A 16 -7.42 -12.23 0.84
CA GLN A 16 -6.64 -12.66 -0.30
C GLN A 16 -6.97 -11.87 -1.58
N GLU A 17 -8.25 -11.76 -1.93
CA GLU A 17 -8.70 -11.05 -3.13
C GLU A 17 -8.38 -9.55 -3.07
N MET A 18 -8.51 -8.95 -1.87
CA MET A 18 -8.19 -7.54 -1.64
C MET A 18 -6.71 -7.25 -1.90
N HIS A 19 -5.81 -8.13 -1.46
CA HIS A 19 -4.38 -7.91 -1.55
C HIS A 19 -3.85 -8.18 -2.97
N GLN A 20 -4.31 -9.25 -3.64
CA GLN A 20 -3.80 -9.67 -4.96
C GLN A 20 -4.09 -8.67 -6.11
N ARG A 21 -5.18 -7.90 -6.04
CA ARG A 21 -5.50 -6.89 -7.07
C ARG A 21 -4.69 -5.59 -6.99
N THR A 22 -4.04 -5.32 -5.87
CA THR A 22 -3.51 -3.97 -5.57
C THR A 22 -2.01 -3.85 -5.87
N THR A 23 -1.25 -4.93 -5.78
CA THR A 23 0.20 -4.84 -5.63
C THR A 23 1.00 -4.79 -6.93
N ALA A 24 0.59 -5.47 -8.00
CA ALA A 24 1.45 -5.56 -9.21
C ALA A 24 1.16 -4.46 -10.23
N LYS A 25 -0.13 -4.19 -10.50
CA LYS A 25 -0.54 -3.25 -11.55
C LYS A 25 -0.30 -1.79 -11.17
N VAL A 26 -0.51 -1.44 -9.90
CA VAL A 26 -0.32 -0.07 -9.39
C VAL A 26 1.14 0.34 -9.42
N TRP A 27 2.04 -0.51 -8.91
CA TRP A 27 3.47 -0.21 -8.87
C TRP A 27 4.12 -0.20 -10.26
N GLY A 28 3.68 -1.06 -11.18
CA GLY A 28 4.15 -1.06 -12.56
C GLY A 28 3.75 0.20 -13.34
N VAL A 29 2.50 0.66 -13.20
CA VAL A 29 2.01 1.91 -13.82
C VAL A 29 2.68 3.13 -13.19
N LEU A 30 2.89 3.12 -11.87
CA LEU A 30 3.58 4.18 -11.14
C LEU A 30 5.03 4.34 -11.62
N ALA A 31 5.78 3.23 -11.73
CA ALA A 31 7.16 3.25 -12.19
C ALA A 31 7.28 3.76 -13.64
N LEU A 32 6.40 3.30 -14.54
CA LEU A 32 6.37 3.73 -15.93
C LEU A 32 6.04 5.23 -16.06
N PHE A 33 5.04 5.69 -15.31
CA PHE A 33 4.63 7.09 -15.37
C PHE A 33 5.67 8.02 -14.73
N LEU A 34 6.35 7.60 -13.66
CA LEU A 34 7.47 8.35 -13.07
C LEU A 34 8.65 8.45 -14.04
N PHE A 35 8.98 7.35 -14.74
CA PHE A 35 9.99 7.34 -15.79
C PHE A 35 9.65 8.35 -16.91
N VAL A 36 8.40 8.34 -17.39
CA VAL A 36 7.93 9.32 -18.39
C VAL A 36 7.95 10.75 -17.86
N SER A 37 7.52 10.98 -16.61
CA SER A 37 7.51 12.31 -16.00
C SER A 37 8.91 12.90 -15.77
N SER A 38 9.91 12.04 -15.54
CA SER A 38 11.31 12.46 -15.43
C SER A 38 11.92 12.90 -16.77
N MET A 39 11.24 12.59 -17.88
CA MET A 39 11.60 13.08 -19.22
C MET A 39 10.88 14.37 -19.62
N ILE A 40 9.96 14.86 -18.79
CA ILE A 40 9.24 16.13 -19.00
C ILE A 40 9.98 17.23 -18.24
N GLU A 41 10.10 18.42 -18.82
CA GLU A 41 10.80 19.60 -18.24
C GLU A 41 10.22 20.11 -16.91
N GLN A 42 9.13 19.52 -16.41
CA GLN A 42 8.45 19.90 -15.17
C GLN A 42 8.31 18.71 -14.20
N PRO A 43 9.42 18.23 -13.63
CA PRO A 43 9.44 17.05 -12.75
C PRO A 43 8.60 17.21 -11.48
N LEU A 44 8.34 18.45 -11.05
CA LEU A 44 7.44 18.73 -9.92
C LEU A 44 5.97 18.37 -10.20
N LEU A 45 5.52 18.35 -11.47
CA LEU A 45 4.19 17.86 -11.80
C LEU A 45 4.03 16.38 -11.42
N ALA A 46 5.12 15.62 -11.34
CA ALA A 46 5.09 14.23 -10.87
C ALA A 46 4.62 14.09 -9.42
N LEU A 47 4.62 15.17 -8.60
CA LEU A 47 4.09 15.14 -7.24
C LEU A 47 2.57 14.90 -7.19
N ILE A 48 1.84 15.16 -8.28
CA ILE A 48 0.41 14.83 -8.36
C ILE A 48 0.18 13.32 -8.23
N ILE A 49 1.16 12.51 -8.65
CA ILE A 49 1.06 11.06 -8.71
C ILE A 49 0.95 10.45 -7.31
N PRO A 50 1.92 10.62 -6.38
CA PRO A 50 1.82 10.03 -5.05
C PRO A 50 0.56 10.52 -4.33
N PHE A 51 0.10 11.75 -4.58
CA PHE A 51 -1.13 12.27 -4.00
C PHE A 51 -2.37 11.56 -4.52
N VAL A 52 -2.56 11.49 -5.85
CA VAL A 52 -3.73 10.82 -6.46
C VAL A 52 -3.76 9.35 -6.09
N TYR A 53 -2.60 8.67 -6.12
CA TYR A 53 -2.51 7.27 -5.72
C TYR A 53 -2.83 7.06 -4.24
N PHE A 54 -2.36 7.94 -3.36
CA PHE A 54 -2.71 7.86 -1.93
C PHE A 54 -4.22 8.01 -1.71
N VAL A 55 -4.86 8.98 -2.36
CA VAL A 55 -6.32 9.18 -2.24
C VAL A 55 -7.10 7.98 -2.77
N TYR A 56 -6.68 7.45 -3.92
CA TYR A 56 -7.26 6.25 -4.49
C TYR A 56 -7.11 5.05 -3.54
N ASP A 57 -5.89 4.79 -3.07
CA ASP A 57 -5.59 3.68 -2.17
C ASP A 57 -6.36 3.82 -0.85
N ALA A 58 -6.36 5.00 -0.23
CA ALA A 58 -7.15 5.26 0.98
C ALA A 58 -8.65 4.99 0.75
N THR A 59 -9.21 5.41 -0.39
CA THR A 59 -10.63 5.16 -0.72
C THR A 59 -10.92 3.68 -0.91
N VAL A 60 -10.04 2.96 -1.59
CA VAL A 60 -10.15 1.52 -1.82
C VAL A 60 -10.02 0.75 -0.51
N GLN A 61 -9.02 1.07 0.31
CA GLN A 61 -8.80 0.49 1.64
C GLN A 61 -9.99 0.75 2.55
N HIS A 62 -10.60 1.94 2.51
CA HIS A 62 -11.78 2.25 3.30
C HIS A 62 -12.95 1.32 2.96
N ARG A 63 -13.28 1.19 1.67
CA ARG A 63 -14.35 0.27 1.21
C ARG A 63 -14.06 -1.18 1.61
N ARG A 64 -12.80 -1.59 1.52
CA ARG A 64 -12.33 -2.93 1.88
C ARG A 64 -12.50 -3.23 3.36
N PHE A 65 -12.06 -2.32 4.23
CA PHE A 65 -12.20 -2.51 5.68
C PHE A 65 -13.66 -2.39 6.14
N GLN A 66 -14.53 -1.68 5.41
CA GLN A 66 -15.98 -1.74 5.65
C GLN A 66 -16.57 -3.13 5.38
N VAL A 67 -16.06 -3.86 4.38
CA VAL A 67 -16.50 -5.26 4.14
C VAL A 67 -15.96 -6.17 5.25
N VAL A 68 -14.68 -6.04 5.61
CA VAL A 68 -14.06 -6.78 6.74
C VAL A 68 -14.80 -6.53 8.06
N ALA A 69 -15.29 -5.31 8.30
CA ALA A 69 -16.05 -4.96 9.51
C ALA A 69 -17.32 -5.81 9.67
N ARG A 70 -17.91 -6.32 8.57
CA ARG A 70 -19.09 -7.19 8.61
C ARG A 70 -18.80 -8.59 9.14
N TYR A 71 -17.55 -9.02 9.05
CA TYR A 71 -17.08 -10.35 9.45
C TYR A 71 -16.24 -10.33 10.74
N THR A 72 -15.86 -9.15 11.22
CA THR A 72 -15.04 -8.94 12.41
C THR A 72 -15.74 -7.96 13.37
N THR A 73 -15.01 -6.98 13.90
CA THR A 73 -15.57 -5.87 14.67
C THR A 73 -15.23 -4.55 13.99
N GLU A 74 -16.16 -3.60 14.03
CA GLU A 74 -15.97 -2.25 13.48
C GLU A 74 -14.72 -1.57 14.05
N ARG A 75 -14.43 -1.81 15.35
CA ARG A 75 -13.23 -1.28 16.01
C ARG A 75 -11.93 -1.85 15.43
N SER A 76 -11.90 -3.15 15.11
CA SER A 76 -10.72 -3.78 14.50
C SER A 76 -10.51 -3.26 13.07
N ALA A 77 -11.57 -3.26 12.26
CA ALA A 77 -11.53 -2.74 10.90
C ALA A 77 -11.11 -1.26 10.82
N SER A 78 -11.61 -0.42 11.72
CA SER A 78 -11.20 1.00 11.82
C SER A 78 -9.72 1.16 12.21
N ARG A 79 -9.21 0.32 13.12
CA ARG A 79 -7.77 0.34 13.48
C ARG A 79 -6.90 -0.13 12.32
N LEU A 80 -7.30 -1.18 11.60
CA LEU A 80 -6.61 -1.66 10.41
C LEU A 80 -6.60 -0.63 9.30
N PHE A 81 -7.73 0.03 9.05
CA PHE A 81 -7.83 1.12 8.08
C PHE A 81 -6.86 2.27 8.42
N ARG A 82 -6.88 2.76 9.66
CA ARG A 82 -5.96 3.83 10.09
C ARG A 82 -4.49 3.43 9.99
N LEU A 83 -4.17 2.17 10.28
CA LEU A 83 -2.82 1.65 10.11
C LEU A 83 -2.41 1.66 8.63
N HIS A 84 -3.28 1.19 7.73
CA HIS A 84 -3.01 1.18 6.29
C HIS A 84 -2.87 2.59 5.72
N VAL A 85 -3.76 3.51 6.08
CA VAL A 85 -3.67 4.92 5.68
C VAL A 85 -2.40 5.56 6.22
N GLY A 86 -2.06 5.32 7.48
CA GLY A 86 -0.83 5.85 8.09
C GLY A 86 0.42 5.35 7.35
N VAL A 87 0.52 4.04 7.10
CA VAL A 87 1.64 3.46 6.34
C VAL A 87 1.67 3.98 4.91
N GLY A 88 0.51 4.09 4.24
CA GLY A 88 0.39 4.70 2.93
C GLY A 88 0.94 6.12 2.92
N LEU A 89 0.56 6.97 3.90
CA LEU A 89 1.06 8.34 4.01
C LEU A 89 2.59 8.38 4.10
N PHE A 90 3.20 7.48 4.87
CA PHE A 90 4.66 7.37 4.92
C PHE A 90 5.26 6.92 3.59
N GLN A 91 4.69 5.91 2.94
CA GLN A 91 5.19 5.36 1.67
C GLN A 91 5.10 6.38 0.52
N TYR A 92 3.91 6.94 0.29
CA TYR A 92 3.71 7.95 -0.76
C TYR A 92 4.41 9.27 -0.40
N GLY A 93 4.54 9.60 0.88
CA GLY A 93 5.32 10.75 1.35
C GLY A 93 6.82 10.60 1.07
N ALA A 94 7.39 9.41 1.28
CA ALA A 94 8.79 9.13 0.94
C ALA A 94 9.04 9.26 -0.57
N LEU A 95 8.09 8.79 -1.39
CA LEU A 95 8.15 8.96 -2.84
C LEU A 95 8.05 10.43 -3.26
N ALA A 96 7.10 11.18 -2.69
CA ALA A 96 6.97 12.62 -2.94
C ALA A 96 8.23 13.40 -2.54
N MET A 97 8.81 13.05 -1.39
CA MET A 97 10.07 13.64 -0.93
C MET A 97 11.22 13.33 -1.89
N LEU A 98 11.31 12.09 -2.39
CA LEU A 98 12.32 11.73 -3.39
C LEU A 98 12.16 12.56 -4.67
N ILE A 99 10.93 12.68 -5.20
CA ILE A 99 10.64 13.49 -6.39
C ILE A 99 11.05 14.94 -6.15
N PHE A 100 10.70 15.52 -5.00
CA PHE A 100 11.05 16.89 -4.66
C PHE A 100 12.57 17.10 -4.56
N LEU A 101 13.29 16.21 -3.86
CA LEU A 101 14.74 16.31 -3.68
C LEU A 101 15.54 16.10 -4.97
N THR A 102 14.94 15.47 -5.98
CA THR A 102 15.60 15.12 -7.23
C THR A 102 15.04 15.87 -8.43
N ALA A 103 14.12 16.82 -8.22
CA ALA A 103 13.48 17.60 -9.28
C ALA A 103 14.50 18.32 -10.17
N ASP A 104 15.55 18.91 -9.58
CA ASP A 104 16.62 19.60 -10.34
C ASP A 104 17.86 18.72 -10.57
N ARG A 105 17.73 17.39 -10.39
CA ARG A 105 18.84 16.42 -10.50
C ARG A 105 18.64 15.51 -11.71
N SER A 106 19.69 14.77 -12.07
CA SER A 106 19.61 13.81 -13.17
C SER A 106 18.68 12.64 -12.81
N ALA A 107 18.06 12.04 -13.84
CA ALA A 107 17.23 10.85 -13.69
C ALA A 107 17.96 9.69 -12.97
N THR A 108 19.28 9.60 -13.11
CA THR A 108 20.11 8.63 -12.39
C THR A 108 20.06 8.82 -10.88
N THR A 109 20.07 10.07 -10.38
CA THR A 109 19.94 10.37 -8.95
C THR A 109 18.58 9.95 -8.43
N PHE A 110 17.51 10.19 -9.20
CA PHE A 110 16.16 9.71 -8.88
C PHE A 110 16.10 8.18 -8.80
N LEU A 111 16.63 7.48 -9.80
CA LEU A 111 16.65 6.01 -9.83
C LEU A 111 17.44 5.41 -8.66
N LEU A 112 18.60 5.98 -8.32
CA LEU A 112 19.38 5.55 -7.16
C LEU A 112 18.59 5.76 -5.85
N GLY A 113 17.95 6.91 -5.68
CA GLY A 113 17.11 7.15 -4.50
C GLY A 113 15.90 6.21 -4.44
N LEU A 114 15.30 5.85 -5.58
CA LEU A 114 14.21 4.89 -5.65
C LEU A 114 14.68 3.50 -5.18
N CYS A 115 15.80 3.01 -5.74
CA CYS A 115 16.33 1.68 -5.45
C CYS A 115 16.94 1.55 -4.05
N LEU A 116 17.62 2.58 -3.56
CA LEU A 116 18.35 2.52 -2.29
C LEU A 116 17.54 3.00 -1.08
N VAL A 117 16.51 3.83 -1.30
CA VAL A 117 15.73 4.43 -0.21
C VAL A 117 14.28 3.99 -0.28
N VAL A 118 13.56 4.31 -1.36
CA VAL A 118 12.10 4.12 -1.41
C VAL A 118 11.71 2.64 -1.42
N ILE A 119 12.39 1.81 -2.22
CA ILE A 119 12.09 0.36 -2.30
C ILE A 119 12.37 -0.35 -0.95
N PRO A 120 13.54 -0.19 -0.32
CA PRO A 120 13.79 -0.78 1.01
C PRO A 120 12.83 -0.25 2.08
N PHE A 121 12.51 1.04 2.03
CA PHE A 121 11.55 1.66 2.95
C PHE A 121 10.15 1.07 2.76
N TYR A 122 9.71 0.86 1.51
CA TYR A 122 8.44 0.20 1.21
C TYR A 122 8.37 -1.20 1.84
N TRP A 123 9.46 -1.97 1.74
CA TRP A 123 9.54 -3.30 2.34
C TRP A 123 9.49 -3.26 3.87
N LEU A 124 10.16 -2.29 4.50
CA LEU A 124 10.09 -2.08 5.94
C LEU A 124 8.67 -1.73 6.39
N CYS A 125 8.02 -0.77 5.71
CA CYS A 125 6.64 -0.40 5.92
C CYS A 125 5.69 -1.61 5.80
N ARG A 126 5.90 -2.46 4.79
CA ARG A 126 5.13 -3.69 4.60
C ARG A 126 5.30 -4.66 5.77
N ARG A 127 6.52 -4.86 6.26
CA ARG A 127 6.77 -5.70 7.46
C ARG A 127 6.07 -5.16 8.69
N VAL A 128 6.16 -3.86 8.95
CA VAL A 128 5.48 -3.21 10.08
C VAL A 128 3.97 -3.34 9.95
N LEU A 129 3.43 -3.12 8.75
CA LEU A 129 2.01 -3.24 8.48
C LEU A 129 1.51 -4.66 8.72
N THR A 130 2.20 -5.69 8.21
CA THR A 130 1.84 -7.09 8.47
C THR A 130 1.89 -7.41 9.96
N TYR A 131 2.98 -7.05 10.65
CA TYR A 131 3.16 -7.33 12.07
C TYR A 131 2.07 -6.69 12.93
N ARG A 132 1.80 -5.39 12.71
CA ARG A 132 0.80 -4.65 13.48
C ARG A 132 -0.63 -5.04 13.11
N SER A 133 -0.89 -5.42 11.86
CA SER A 133 -2.21 -5.91 11.45
C SER A 133 -2.54 -7.24 12.12
N LYS A 134 -1.59 -8.19 12.19
CA LYS A 134 -1.77 -9.46 12.92
C LYS A 134 -1.97 -9.28 14.43
N GLN A 135 -1.44 -8.21 15.03
CA GLN A 135 -1.71 -7.85 16.43
C GLN A 135 -3.12 -7.28 16.64
N ILE A 136 -3.68 -6.60 15.63
CA ILE A 136 -5.02 -6.01 15.70
C ILE A 136 -6.09 -7.06 15.39
N ASP A 137 -5.85 -7.88 14.38
CA ASP A 137 -6.72 -8.96 13.93
C ASP A 137 -5.88 -10.23 13.66
N PRO A 138 -5.95 -11.26 14.52
CA PRO A 138 -5.23 -12.51 14.34
C PRO A 138 -5.61 -13.26 13.06
N THR A 139 -6.80 -12.98 12.49
CA THR A 139 -7.27 -13.58 11.23
C THR A 139 -6.83 -12.79 10.00
N TYR A 140 -6.08 -11.71 10.19
CA TYR A 140 -5.52 -10.91 9.10
C TYR A 140 -4.52 -11.70 8.26
N ILE A 141 -4.70 -11.63 6.94
CA ILE A 141 -3.82 -12.27 5.96
C ILE A 141 -3.15 -11.18 5.15
N SER A 142 -1.82 -11.15 5.23
CA SER A 142 -1.01 -10.23 4.44
C SER A 142 -0.74 -10.79 3.05
N GLU A 143 -0.43 -9.93 2.08
CA GLU A 143 0.04 -10.35 0.74
C GLU A 143 1.15 -11.40 0.80
N THR A 144 2.08 -11.28 1.76
CA THR A 144 3.17 -12.23 1.95
C THR A 144 2.68 -13.63 2.33
N ASP A 145 1.58 -13.72 3.08
CA ASP A 145 0.95 -15.00 3.41
C ASP A 145 0.20 -15.61 2.21
N ILE A 146 -0.16 -14.79 1.21
CA ILE A 146 -0.80 -15.26 -0.04
C ILE A 146 0.24 -15.81 -1.02
N GLN A 147 1.42 -15.19 -1.10
CA GLN A 147 2.48 -15.59 -2.02
C GLN A 147 3.24 -16.85 -1.57
N GLN A 148 3.10 -17.26 -0.31
CA GLN A 148 3.79 -18.41 0.29
C GLN A 148 2.89 -19.63 0.54
N GLY A 149 1.60 -19.56 0.18
CA GLY A 149 0.64 -20.66 0.24
C GLY A 149 0.19 -21.08 -1.14
#